data_AF-A0A4R1UNS5-F1
#
_entry.id   AF-A0A4R1UNS5-F1
#
_cell.length_a   1.000
_cell.length_b   1.000
_cell.length_c   1.000
_cell.angle_alpha   90.00
_cell.angle_beta   90.00
_cell.angle_gamma   90.00
#
_symmetry.space_group_name_H-M   'P 1'
#
loop_
_entity.id
_entity.type
_entity.pdbx_description
1 polymer ?
#
loop_
_entity_poly.entity_id
_entity_poly.type
_entity_poly.pdbx_seq_one_letter_code
_entity_poly.pdbx_strand_id
1 'polypeptide(L)' 'MAQPSTDTQRSGLHLSRDSESAIPKPAPLQVVADALGTMRYGVIQLTVHDGKLVQLDITERKRFAS' A
#
# COMPACT_ATOMS: atom_id res chain seq x y z
N MET A 1 -5.14 47.18 39.02
CA MET A 1 -6.23 46.73 38.14
C MET A 1 -5.58 45.85 37.07
N ALA A 2 -5.79 44.54 37.16
CA ALA A 2 -5.12 43.53 36.36
C ALA A 2 -5.82 43.33 35.01
N GLN A 3 -5.05 43.21 33.92
CA GLN A 3 -5.53 42.66 32.66
C GLN A 3 -5.27 41.14 32.63
N PRO A 4 -6.32 40.32 32.46
CA PRO A 4 -6.22 38.97 31.88
C PRO A 4 -6.82 39.04 30.45
N SER A 5 -6.47 38.26 29.43
CA SER A 5 -5.77 37.00 29.32
C SER A 5 -5.15 36.93 27.91
N THR A 6 -4.00 36.29 27.83
CA THR A 6 -3.52 35.57 26.65
C THR A 6 -4.54 34.52 26.21
N ASP A 7 -4.89 34.42 24.92
CA ASP A 7 -5.12 33.10 24.31
C ASP A 7 -5.16 33.12 22.78
N THR A 8 -4.32 32.27 22.20
CA THR A 8 -4.54 31.50 20.96
C THR A 8 -5.01 32.21 19.70
N GLN A 9 -4.04 32.72 18.93
CA GLN A 9 -4.15 32.76 17.47
C GLN A 9 -2.90 32.16 16.82
N ARG A 10 -2.58 30.90 17.20
CA ARG A 10 -1.68 30.00 16.47
C ARG A 10 -2.51 29.02 15.63
N SER A 11 -3.34 29.54 14.73
CA SER A 11 -3.97 28.72 13.70
C SER A 11 -2.99 28.53 12.53
N GLY A 12 -1.94 27.77 12.80
CA GLY A 12 -1.01 27.22 11.82
C GLY A 12 -1.09 25.70 11.87
N LEU A 13 -2.21 25.15 11.42
CA LEU A 13 -2.44 23.71 11.24
C LEU A 13 -3.51 23.65 10.14
N HIS A 14 -3.38 22.96 9.03
CA HIS A 14 -2.58 21.81 8.66
C HIS A 14 -2.57 21.87 7.12
N LEU A 15 -1.41 21.74 6.45
CA LEU A 15 -1.43 21.46 5.03
C LEU A 15 -2.23 20.17 4.84
N SER A 16 -3.40 20.26 4.22
CA SER A 16 -4.20 19.12 3.79
C SER A 16 -3.40 18.34 2.76
N ARG A 17 -2.49 17.48 3.24
CA ARG A 17 -1.65 16.58 2.47
C ARG A 17 -2.37 15.26 2.22
N ASP A 18 -3.68 15.33 2.00
CA ASP A 18 -4.51 14.15 1.77
C ASP A 18 -5.16 14.20 0.37
N SER A 19 -4.44 14.78 -0.59
CA SER A 19 -4.70 14.56 -2.02
C SER A 19 -3.68 13.57 -2.57
N GLU A 20 -3.47 12.46 -1.86
CA GLU A 20 -2.85 11.27 -2.45
C GLU A 20 -3.83 10.80 -3.52
N SER A 21 -3.53 11.18 -4.76
CA SER A 21 -4.29 10.80 -5.94
C SER A 21 -4.40 9.28 -5.92
N ALA A 22 -5.62 8.79 -5.71
CA ALA A 22 -5.91 7.36 -5.68
C ALA A 22 -5.77 6.82 -7.11
N ILE A 23 -4.53 6.60 -7.55
CA ILE A 23 -4.23 5.77 -8.70
C ILE A 23 -4.90 4.43 -8.38
N PRO A 24 -5.88 3.97 -9.18
CA PRO A 24 -6.52 2.70 -8.92
C PRO A 24 -5.44 1.63 -9.00
N LYS A 25 -4.99 1.16 -7.83
CA LYS A 25 -4.06 0.05 -7.75
C LYS A 25 -4.72 -1.11 -8.48
N PRO A 26 -4.01 -1.79 -9.39
CA PRO A 26 -4.57 -2.92 -10.10
C PRO A 26 -5.16 -3.91 -9.09
N ALA A 27 -6.35 -4.44 -9.41
CA ALA A 27 -7.01 -5.39 -8.54
C ALA A 27 -6.01 -6.49 -8.19
N PRO A 28 -5.84 -6.89 -6.92
CA PRO A 28 -4.75 -7.78 -6.53
C PRO A 28 -4.74 -9.11 -7.29
N LEU A 29 -5.92 -9.56 -7.74
CA LEU A 29 -6.08 -10.74 -8.59
C LEU A 29 -5.48 -10.58 -9.99
N GLN A 30 -5.47 -9.37 -10.56
CA GLN A 30 -4.84 -9.11 -11.85
C GLN A 30 -3.32 -9.31 -11.76
N VAL A 31 -2.70 -8.82 -10.68
CA VAL A 31 -1.26 -8.99 -10.43
C VAL A 31 -0.90 -10.47 -10.31
N VAL A 32 -1.74 -11.27 -9.66
CA VAL A 32 -1.58 -12.73 -9.57
C VAL A 32 -1.70 -13.38 -10.96
N ALA A 33 -2.68 -12.97 -11.77
CA ALA A 33 -2.87 -13.48 -13.12
C ALA A 33 -1.67 -13.17 -14.03
N ASP A 34 -1.15 -11.94 -13.96
CA ASP A 34 0.02 -11.52 -14.74
C ASP A 34 1.29 -12.29 -14.30
N ALA A 35 1.45 -12.52 -13.00
CA ALA A 35 2.54 -13.33 -12.47
C ALA A 35 2.44 -14.79 -12.93
N LEU A 36 1.26 -15.39 -12.92
CA LEU A 36 1.03 -16.74 -13.43
C LEU A 36 1.30 -16.85 -14.94
N GLY A 37 1.00 -15.81 -15.73
CA GLY A 37 1.25 -15.79 -17.17
C GLY A 37 2.73 -15.74 -17.55
N THR A 38 3.58 -15.21 -16.67
CA THR A 38 5.02 -15.01 -16.93
C THR A 38 5.93 -15.98 -16.16
N MET A 39 5.45 -16.51 -15.03
CA MET A 39 6.23 -17.39 -14.16
C MET A 39 6.29 -18.82 -14.72
N ARG A 40 7.51 -19.29 -15.02
CA ARG A 40 7.74 -20.68 -15.48
C ARG A 40 7.72 -21.70 -14.35
N TYR A 41 8.28 -21.35 -13.20
CA TYR A 41 8.32 -22.19 -12.01
C TYR A 41 8.58 -21.30 -10.79
N GLY A 42 7.85 -21.56 -9.71
CA GLY A 42 7.90 -20.71 -8.52
C GLY A 42 6.74 -20.97 -7.58
N VAL A 43 6.54 -20.04 -6.64
CA VAL A 43 5.49 -20.06 -5.62
C VAL A 43 4.88 -18.67 -5.55
N ILE A 44 3.56 -18.59 -5.53
CA ILE A 44 2.83 -17.36 -5.23
C ILE A 44 2.10 -17.58 -3.92
N GLN A 45 2.38 -16.73 -2.92
CA GLN A 45 1.76 -16.78 -1.61
C GLN A 45 0.82 -15.58 -1.44
N LEU A 46 -0.43 -15.86 -1.09
CA LEU A 46 -1.47 -14.86 -0.87
C LEU A 46 -1.84 -14.88 0.61
N THR A 47 -1.76 -13.73 1.27
CA THR A 47 -2.26 -13.58 2.63
C THR A 47 -3.56 -12.79 2.59
N VAL A 48 -4.62 -13.38 3.14
CA VAL A 48 -5.96 -12.78 3.21
C VAL A 48 -6.37 -12.64 4.66
N HIS A 49 -6.74 -11.43 5.06
CA HIS A 49 -7.39 -11.15 6.35
C HIS A 49 -8.74 -10.48 6.06
N ASP A 50 -9.80 -10.92 6.75
CA ASP A 50 -11.16 -10.36 6.62
C ASP A 50 -11.68 -10.28 5.17
N GLY A 51 -11.34 -11.29 4.35
CA GLY A 51 -11.70 -11.34 2.93
C GLY A 51 -10.94 -10.35 2.04
N LYS A 52 -9.96 -9.62 2.59
CA LYS A 52 -9.09 -8.69 1.86
C LYS A 52 -7.71 -9.28 1.71
N LEU A 53 -7.19 -9.27 0.48
CA LEU A 53 -5.79 -9.62 0.25
C LEU A 53 -4.91 -8.50 0.83
N VAL A 54 -4.12 -8.85 1.85
CA VAL A 54 -3.23 -7.92 2.54
C VAL A 54 -1.77 -8.05 2.07
N GLN A 55 -1.40 -9.19 1.51
CA GLN A 55 -0.04 -9.48 1.08
C GLN A 55 -0.06 -10.42 -0.13
N LEU A 56 0.87 -10.17 -1.04
CA LEU A 56 1.15 -11.00 -2.22
C LEU A 56 2.66 -11.14 -2.33
N ASP A 57 3.16 -12.35 -2.16
CA ASP A 57 4.58 -12.67 -2.39
C ASP A 57 4.70 -13.57 -3.61
N ILE A 58 5.50 -13.15 -4.59
CA ILE A 58 5.79 -13.94 -5.79
C ILE A 58 7.26 -14.36 -5.73
N THR A 59 7.49 -15.66 -5.68
CA THR A 59 8.83 -16.26 -5.64
C THR A 59 9.08 -17.05 -6.91
N GLU A 60 9.89 -16.52 -7.80
CA GLU A 60 10.37 -17.27 -8.97
C GLU A 60 11.54 -18.18 -8.61
N ARG A 61 11.49 -19.43 -9.06
CA ARG A 61 12.60 -20.37 -8.92
C ARG A 61 13.18 -20.66 -10.30
N LYS A 62 14.34 -20.07 -10.60
CA LYS A 62 15.10 -20.37 -11.82
C LYS A 62 16.11 -21.46 -11.51
N ARG A 63 16.05 -22.57 -12.24
CA ARG A 63 17.15 -23.53 -12.28
C ARG A 63 18.21 -22.94 -13.19
N PHE A 64 19.34 -22.53 -12.61
CA PHE A 64 20.53 -22.24 -13.40
C PHE A 64 21.08 -23.61 -13.84
N ALA A 65 21.06 -23.87 -15.14
CA ALA A 65 21.74 -25.04 -15.68
C ALA A 65 23.25 -24.83 -15.46
N SER A 66 23.85 -25.77 -14.74
CA SER A 66 25.29 -25.91 -14.58
C SER A 66 25.92 -26.39 -15.89
#